data_AF-A0A7V9IWJ0-F1
#
_entry.id   AF-A0A7V9IWJ0-F1
#
_cell.length_a   1.000
_cell.length_b   1.000
_cell.length_c   1.000
_cell.angle_alpha   90.00
_cell.angle_beta   90.00
_cell.angle_gamma   90.00
#
_symmetry.space_group_name_H-M   'P 1'
#
loop_
_entity.id
_entity.type
_entity.pdbx_description
1 polymer ?
#
loop_
_entity_poly.entity_id
_entity_poly.type
_entity_poly.pdbx_seq_one_letter_code
_entity_poly.pdbx_strand_id
1 'polypeptide(L)'
;MRLARPVRERQMLAVAERVFAERGFRAASVDVIAAGAEISKPMLYAYFGSKEGLYRACMERSRTALVEALDQAAQTADEPDERLWNGLLAFFTFVEEQPEAWAILAGEAGAGAG
;
A
#
# COMPACT_ATOMS: atom_id res chain seq x y z
N MET A 1 17.51 -20.55 2.91
CA MET A 1 17.41 -19.66 4.08
C MET A 1 15.96 -19.23 4.26
N ARG A 2 15.32 -19.48 5.42
CA ARG A 2 13.92 -19.11 5.67
C ARG A 2 13.87 -17.61 6.00
N LEU A 3 13.24 -16.79 5.16
CA LEU A 3 13.03 -15.37 5.47
C LEU A 3 12.22 -15.24 6.77
N ALA A 4 12.57 -14.25 7.59
CA ALA A 4 11.77 -13.89 8.75
C ALA A 4 10.35 -13.50 8.30
N ARG A 5 9.34 -13.87 9.09
CA ARG A 5 7.92 -13.64 8.77
C ARG A 5 7.61 -12.19 8.32
N PRO A 6 8.12 -11.13 8.98
CA PRO A 6 7.83 -9.76 8.56
C PRO A 6 8.44 -9.39 7.19
N VAL A 7 9.65 -9.89 6.88
CA VAL A 7 10.30 -9.63 5.58
C VAL A 7 9.49 -10.27 4.45
N ARG A 8 8.99 -11.49 4.70
CA ARG A 8 8.16 -12.21 3.74
C ARG A 8 6.81 -11.53 3.52
N GLU A 9 6.18 -11.06 4.59
CA GLU A 9 4.93 -10.29 4.51
C GLU A 9 5.11 -9.01 3.69
N ARG A 10 6.21 -8.27 3.92
CA ARG A 10 6.52 -7.06 3.16
C ARG A 10 6.71 -7.33 1.66
N GLN A 11 7.35 -8.45 1.31
CA GLN A 11 7.51 -8.89 -0.08
C GLN A 11 6.15 -9.23 -0.72
N MET A 12 5.30 -9.98 -0.02
CA MET A 12 3.95 -10.32 -0.50
C MET A 12 3.13 -9.07 -0.77
N LEU A 13 3.14 -8.12 0.16
CA LEU A 13 2.41 -6.85 0.04
C LEU A 13 2.92 -5.99 -1.12
N ALA A 14 4.23 -5.90 -1.34
CA ALA A 14 4.78 -5.12 -2.45
C ALA A 14 4.32 -5.63 -3.83
N VAL A 15 4.29 -6.96 -4.00
CA VAL A 15 3.79 -7.58 -5.24
C VAL A 15 2.27 -7.39 -5.36
N ALA A 16 1.53 -7.57 -4.26
CA ALA A 16 0.09 -7.41 -4.24
C ALA A 16 -0.32 -5.96 -4.58
N GLU A 17 0.35 -4.97 -3.99
CA GLU A 17 0.14 -3.55 -4.24
C GLU A 17 0.23 -3.24 -5.73
N ARG A 18 1.31 -3.67 -6.39
CA ARG A 18 1.49 -3.49 -7.83
C ARG A 18 0.36 -4.11 -8.64
N VAL A 19 0.00 -5.37 -8.38
CA VAL A 19 -1.04 -6.05 -9.14
C VAL A 19 -2.41 -5.40 -8.94
N PHE A 20 -2.71 -4.95 -7.72
CA PHE A 20 -3.96 -4.25 -7.42
C PHE A 20 -4.01 -2.85 -8.03
N ALA A 21 -2.91 -2.11 -8.02
CA ALA A 21 -2.82 -0.80 -8.66
C ALA A 21 -3.01 -0.91 -10.18
N GLU A 22 -2.37 -1.89 -10.83
CA GLU A 22 -2.45 -2.07 -12.29
C GLU A 22 -3.83 -2.57 -12.76
N ARG A 23 -4.51 -3.41 -11.97
CA ARG A 23 -5.71 -4.15 -12.43
C ARG A 23 -6.99 -3.82 -11.67
N GLY A 24 -6.88 -3.09 -10.56
CA GLY A 24 -7.96 -2.91 -9.60
C GLY A 24 -8.31 -4.17 -8.82
N PHE A 25 -9.05 -4.00 -7.73
CA PHE A 25 -9.41 -5.11 -6.83
C PHE A 25 -10.11 -6.27 -7.55
N ARG A 26 -11.12 -6.00 -8.41
CA ARG A 26 -11.92 -7.05 -9.04
C ARG A 26 -11.12 -7.92 -10.01
N ALA A 27 -10.34 -7.31 -10.91
CA ALA A 27 -9.62 -8.04 -11.96
C ALA A 27 -8.23 -8.56 -11.53
N ALA A 28 -7.69 -8.13 -10.38
CA ALA A 28 -6.46 -8.69 -9.82
C ALA A 28 -6.58 -10.20 -9.53
N SER A 29 -5.53 -10.97 -9.82
CA SER A 29 -5.50 -12.42 -9.59
C SER A 29 -4.57 -12.77 -8.44
N VAL A 30 -5.09 -13.51 -7.46
CA VAL A 30 -4.31 -14.04 -6.33
C VAL A 30 -3.23 -15.01 -6.81
N ASP A 31 -3.48 -15.73 -7.91
CA ASP A 31 -2.49 -16.63 -8.50
C ASP A 31 -1.30 -15.86 -9.10
N VAL A 32 -1.59 -14.73 -9.77
CA VAL A 32 -0.54 -13.83 -10.29
C VAL A 32 0.28 -13.23 -9.15
N ILE A 33 -0.37 -12.83 -8.05
CA ILE A 33 0.31 -12.28 -6.87
C ILE A 33 1.20 -13.35 -6.21
N ALA A 34 0.69 -14.56 -6.00
CA ALA A 34 1.45 -15.64 -5.39
C ALA A 34 2.68 -16.02 -6.24
N ALA A 35 2.51 -16.08 -7.56
CA ALA A 35 3.61 -16.33 -8.50
C ALA A 35 4.66 -15.21 -8.45
N GLY A 36 4.24 -13.94 -8.48
CA GLY A 36 5.16 -12.80 -8.41
C GLY A 36 5.89 -12.66 -7.08
N ALA A 37 5.29 -13.13 -5.97
CA ALA A 37 5.91 -13.17 -4.65
C ALA A 37 6.70 -14.45 -4.40
N GLU A 38 6.81 -15.34 -5.39
CA GLU A 38 7.52 -16.63 -5.30
C GLU A 38 7.05 -17.51 -4.13
N ILE A 39 5.72 -17.56 -3.93
CA ILE A 39 5.07 -18.35 -2.87
C ILE A 39 3.88 -19.13 -3.41
N SER A 40 3.42 -20.10 -2.63
CA SER A 40 2.18 -20.81 -2.94
C SER A 40 0.94 -20.00 -2.56
N LYS A 41 -0.13 -20.16 -3.34
CA LYS A 41 -1.45 -19.56 -3.04
C LYS A 41 -1.96 -19.88 -1.62
N PRO A 42 -1.85 -21.13 -1.11
CA PRO A 42 -2.23 -21.43 0.28
C PRO A 42 -1.40 -20.67 1.31
N MET A 43 -0.11 -20.40 1.05
CA MET A 43 0.73 -19.61 1.95
C MET A 43 0.28 -18.16 1.98
N LEU A 44 -0.08 -17.57 0.84
CA LEU A 44 -0.63 -16.22 0.78
C LEU A 44 -1.94 -16.13 1.60
N TYR A 45 -2.86 -17.08 1.44
CA TYR A 45 -4.07 -17.12 2.26
C TYR A 45 -3.80 -17.38 3.75
N ALA A 46 -2.75 -18.12 4.10
CA ALA A 46 -2.36 -18.30 5.50
C ALA A 46 -1.91 -16.99 6.18
N TYR A 47 -1.41 -16.02 5.42
CA TYR A 47 -1.05 -14.69 5.94
C TYR A 47 -2.25 -13.74 6.00
N PHE A 48 -3.07 -13.73 4.94
CA PHE A 48 -4.05 -12.66 4.74
C PHE A 48 -5.52 -13.12 4.76
N GLY A 49 -5.77 -14.43 4.86
CA GLY A 49 -7.09 -15.04 4.94
C GLY A 49 -7.86 -15.07 3.61
N SER A 50 -7.94 -13.94 2.92
CA SER A 50 -8.66 -13.80 1.65
C SER A 50 -8.02 -12.77 0.72
N LYS A 51 -8.59 -12.61 -0.49
CA LYS A 51 -8.18 -11.56 -1.42
C LYS A 51 -8.52 -10.17 -0.87
N GLU A 52 -9.68 -10.03 -0.22
CA GLU A 52 -10.10 -8.82 0.50
C GLU A 52 -9.15 -8.53 1.67
N GLY A 53 -8.77 -9.56 2.45
CA GLY A 53 -7.82 -9.39 3.55
C GLY A 53 -6.45 -8.93 3.08
N LEU A 54 -5.96 -9.48 1.96
CA LEU A 54 -4.73 -9.01 1.32
C LEU A 54 -4.86 -7.57 0.81
N TYR A 55 -5.97 -7.22 0.16
CA TYR A 55 -6.22 -5.87 -0.33
C TYR A 55 -6.25 -4.86 0.81
N ARG A 56 -6.96 -5.17 1.91
CA ARG A 56 -6.99 -4.33 3.14
C ARG A 56 -5.59 -4.15 3.73
N ALA A 57 -4.77 -5.20 3.75
CA ALA A 57 -3.40 -5.09 4.23
C ALA A 57 -2.54 -4.16 3.35
N CYS A 58 -2.74 -4.18 2.03
CA CYS A 58 -2.08 -3.24 1.10
C CYS A 58 -2.56 -1.80 1.34
N MET A 59 -3.87 -1.60 1.57
CA MET A 59 -4.44 -0.29 1.88
C MET A 59 -3.90 0.26 3.18
N GLU A 60 -3.87 -0.54 4.25
CA GLU A 60 -3.35 -0.11 5.54
C GLU A 60 -1.87 0.27 5.43
N ARG A 61 -1.06 -0.54 4.74
CA ARG A 61 0.34 -0.20 4.48
C ARG A 61 0.50 1.09 3.69
N SER A 62 -0.30 1.29 2.64
CA SER A 62 -0.27 2.52 1.83
C SER A 62 -0.69 3.74 2.64
N ARG A 63 -1.70 3.59 3.51
CA ARG A 63 -2.16 4.63 4.43
C ARG A 63 -1.08 4.97 5.46
N THR A 64 -0.46 3.98 6.08
CA THR A 64 0.65 4.20 7.02
C THR A 64 1.78 4.95 6.34
N ALA A 65 2.18 4.55 5.13
CA ALA A 65 3.25 5.21 4.38
C ALA A 65 2.92 6.68 4.07
N LEU A 66 1.68 6.99 3.67
CA LEU A 66 1.24 8.36 3.44
C LEU A 66 1.28 9.18 4.74
N VAL A 67 0.68 8.67 5.82
CA VAL A 67 0.66 9.38 7.13
C VAL A 67 2.08 9.64 7.62
N GLU A 68 2.97 8.65 7.56
CA GLU A 68 4.38 8.81 7.95
C GLU A 68 5.09 9.87 7.12
N ALA A 69 4.86 9.92 5.80
CA ALA A 69 5.47 10.93 4.94
C ALA A 69 4.99 12.36 5.29
N LEU A 70 3.69 12.53 5.54
CA LEU A 70 3.12 13.80 5.96
C LEU A 70 3.64 14.24 7.34
N ASP A 71 3.65 13.31 8.30
CA ASP A 71 4.12 13.59 9.66
C ASP A 71 5.60 13.94 9.68
N GLN A 72 6.44 13.22 8.92
CA GLN A 72 7.86 13.51 8.81
C GLN A 72 8.10 14.89 8.20
N ALA A 73 7.41 15.22 7.11
CA ALA A 73 7.54 16.52 6.47
C ALA A 73 7.07 17.66 7.39
N ALA A 74 5.94 17.48 8.08
CA ALA A 74 5.41 18.47 9.02
C ALA A 74 6.27 18.63 10.29
N GLN A 75 7.21 17.72 10.58
CA GLN A 75 8.16 17.83 11.69
C GLN A 75 9.46 18.54 11.31
N THR A 76 9.64 18.89 10.02
CA THR A 76 10.83 19.63 9.55
C THR A 76 10.77 21.13 9.80
N ALA A 77 9.65 21.64 10.29
CA ALA A 77 9.42 23.06 10.57
C ALA A 77 8.69 23.24 11.90
N ASP A 78 8.93 24.38 12.57
CA ASP A 78 8.29 24.73 13.84
C ASP A 78 7.01 25.56 13.63
N GLU A 79 7.02 26.46 12.63
CA GLU A 79 5.92 27.39 12.37
C GLU A 79 4.71 26.69 11.72
N PRO A 80 3.46 26.92 12.20
CA PRO A 80 2.29 26.20 11.71
C PRO A 80 2.05 26.28 10.20
N ASP A 81 2.28 27.45 9.60
CA ASP A 81 2.07 27.66 8.17
C ASP A 81 3.11 26.90 7.33
N GLU A 82 4.36 26.83 7.80
CA GLU A 82 5.42 26.05 7.14
C GLU A 82 5.18 24.54 7.28
N ARG A 83 4.68 24.09 8.44
CA ARG A 83 4.28 22.69 8.65
C ARG A 83 3.17 22.27 7.69
N LEU A 84 2.16 23.13 7.51
CA LEU A 84 1.08 22.90 6.55
C LEU A 84 1.60 22.84 5.12
N TRP A 85 2.48 23.78 4.75
CA TRP A 85 3.08 23.81 3.41
C TRP A 85 3.93 22.57 3.12
N ASN A 86 4.80 22.16 4.07
CA ASN A 86 5.63 20.97 3.93
C ASN A 86 4.80 19.68 3.86
N GLY A 87 3.73 19.59 4.67
CA GLY A 87 2.78 18.49 4.58
C GLY A 87 2.08 18.44 3.21
N LEU A 88 1.66 19.58 2.67
CA LEU A 88 1.04 19.65 1.34
C LEU A 88 2.02 19.23 0.23
N LEU A 89 3.27 19.70 0.28
CA LEU A 89 4.31 19.28 -0.65
C LEU A 89 4.55 17.77 -0.56
N ALA A 90 4.68 17.21 0.66
CA ALA A 90 4.88 15.79 0.86
C ALA A 90 3.71 14.94 0.35
N PHE A 91 2.47 15.43 0.44
CA PHE A 91 1.32 14.78 -0.18
C PHE A 91 1.50 14.67 -1.70
N PHE A 92 1.83 15.77 -2.38
CA PHE A 92 2.02 15.75 -3.84
C PHE A 92 3.22 14.92 -4.25
N THR A 93 4.34 15.01 -3.52
CA THR A 93 5.51 14.14 -3.72
C THR A 93 5.15 12.66 -3.55
N PHE A 94 4.36 12.30 -2.54
CA PHE A 94 3.93 10.91 -2.34
C PHE A 94 3.09 10.41 -3.52
N VAL A 95 2.16 11.23 -4.03
CA VAL A 95 1.33 10.86 -5.19
C VAL A 95 2.19 10.67 -6.45
N GLU A 96 3.25 11.44 -6.62
CA GLU A 96 4.18 11.35 -7.74
C GLU A 96 5.13 10.14 -7.63
N GLU A 97 5.70 9.90 -6.44
CA GLU A 97 6.73 8.88 -6.22
C GLU A 97 6.17 7.50 -5.91
N GLN A 98 4.94 7.41 -5.39
CA GLN A 98 4.28 6.15 -5.01
C GLN A 98 2.88 6.00 -5.67
N PRO A 99 2.81 5.98 -7.00
CA PRO A 99 1.54 5.93 -7.72
C PRO A 99 0.74 4.64 -7.45
N GLU A 100 1.39 3.50 -7.19
CA GLU A 100 0.69 2.27 -6.85
C GLU A 100 -0.01 2.35 -5.48
N ALA A 101 0.69 2.89 -4.47
CA ALA A 101 0.12 3.09 -3.14
C ALA A 101 -1.05 4.08 -3.20
N TRP A 102 -0.91 5.17 -3.96
CA TRP A 102 -1.99 6.10 -4.21
C TRP A 102 -3.17 5.46 -4.96
N ALA A 103 -2.93 4.67 -6.00
CA ALA A 103 -4.00 4.00 -6.75
C ALA A 103 -4.84 3.06 -5.88
N ILE A 104 -4.22 2.39 -4.91
CA ILE A 104 -4.93 1.53 -3.94
C ILE A 104 -5.82 2.36 -3.02
N LEU A 105 -5.32 3.49 -2.50
CA LEU A 105 -6.10 4.39 -1.64
C LEU A 105 -7.23 5.09 -2.41
N ALA A 106 -6.95 5.59 -3.62
CA ALA A 106 -7.95 6.23 -4.48
C ALA A 106 -9.02 5.23 -4.96
N GLY A 107 -8.65 3.97 -5.17
CA GLY A 107 -9.58 2.88 -5.50
C GLY A 107 -10.60 2.59 -4.41
N GLU A 108 -10.29 2.84 -3.13
CA GLU A 108 -11.24 2.76 -2.01
C GLU A 108 -12.29 3.87 -2.09
N ALA A 109 -11.87 5.11 -2.38
CA ALA A 109 -12.78 6.26 -2.47
C ALA A 109 -13.85 6.09 -3.57
N GLY A 110 -13.52 5.39 -4.66
CA GLY A 110 -14.49 5.01 -5.70
C GLY A 110 -15.35 3.79 -5.36
N ALA A 111 -14.89 2.91 -4.45
CA ALA A 111 -15.61 1.69 -4.04
C ALA A 111 -16.57 1.90 -2.85
N GLY A 112 -16.35 2.95 -2.04
CA GLY A 112 -17.22 3.33 -0.92
C GLY A 112 -18.43 4.20 -1.27
N ALA A 113 -18.60 4.58 -2.55
CA ALA A 113 -19.69 5.42 -3.04
C ALA A 113 -20.83 4.63 -3.72
N GLY A 114 -20.98 3.33 -3.40
CA GLY A 114 -21.99 2.43 -3.98
C GLY A 114 -22.88 1.78 -2.93
#